data_AF-A0A7C7PN41-F1
#
_entry.id   AF-A0A7C7PN41-F1
#
_cell.length_a   1.000
_cell.length_b   1.000
_cell.length_c   1.000
_cell.angle_alpha   90.00
_cell.angle_beta   90.00
_cell.angle_gamma   90.00
#
_symmetry.space_group_name_H-M   'P 1'
#
loop_
_entity.id
_entity.type
_entity.pdbx_description
1 polymer ?
#
loop_
_entity_poly.entity_id
_entity_poly.type
_entity_poly.pdbx_seq_one_letter_code
_entity_poly.pdbx_strand_id
1 'polypeptide(L)'
;MSANGFSKEEVIEALHSIAGEMHDNMTKGQPPRMTLPVRTKKNIAFDERLGVYKYGKKMSTRDATSLGSARQLLRALHVTEFIEEMINAGKSSTL
;
A
#
# COMPACT_ATOMS: atom_id res chain seq x y z
N MET A 1 5.77 -11.28 -24.14
CA MET A 1 4.43 -11.14 -23.56
C MET A 1 4.59 -11.10 -22.05
N SER A 2 4.77 -9.92 -21.44
CA SER A 2 4.85 -9.80 -19.98
C SER A 2 3.50 -9.39 -19.43
N ALA A 3 2.74 -10.36 -18.94
CA ALA A 3 1.85 -10.09 -17.82
C ALA A 3 2.76 -10.02 -16.59
N ASN A 4 3.09 -8.81 -16.12
CA ASN A 4 3.91 -8.62 -14.93
C ASN A 4 3.17 -9.18 -13.70
N GLY A 5 3.34 -10.47 -13.41
CA GLY A 5 3.06 -11.04 -12.11
C GLY A 5 4.28 -10.85 -11.24
N PHE A 6 4.12 -10.16 -10.10
CA PHE A 6 5.15 -10.12 -9.07
C PHE A 6 5.31 -11.54 -8.49
N SER A 7 6.56 -11.95 -8.25
CA SER A 7 6.87 -13.17 -7.48
C SER A 7 6.38 -13.02 -6.03
N LYS A 8 6.22 -14.14 -5.31
CA LYS A 8 5.77 -14.09 -3.91
C LYS A 8 6.75 -13.31 -3.05
N GLU A 9 8.03 -13.49 -3.32
CA GLU A 9 9.14 -12.84 -2.64
C GLU A 9 9.10 -11.33 -2.87
N GLU A 10 8.90 -10.87 -4.11
CA GLU A 10 8.76 -9.44 -4.42
C GLU A 10 7.53 -8.81 -3.73
N VAL A 11 6.42 -9.55 -3.61
CA VAL A 11 5.23 -9.07 -2.92
C VAL A 11 5.49 -8.95 -1.42
N ILE A 12 6.10 -9.95 -0.79
CA ILE A 12 6.43 -9.92 0.64
C ILE A 12 7.41 -8.78 0.93
N GLU A 13 8.43 -8.61 0.10
CA GLU A 13 9.39 -7.51 0.25
C GLU A 13 8.71 -6.13 0.12
N ALA A 14 7.79 -5.97 -0.84
CA ALA A 14 7.01 -4.75 -0.96
C ALA A 14 6.12 -4.50 0.27
N LEU A 15 5.51 -5.54 0.84
CA LEU A 15 4.72 -5.42 2.07
C LEU A 15 5.60 -5.02 3.27
N HIS A 16 6.78 -5.62 3.42
CA HIS A 16 7.76 -5.26 4.46
C HIS A 16 8.28 -3.84 4.28
N SER A 17 8.47 -3.35 3.05
CA SER A 17 8.90 -1.98 2.80
C SER A 17 7.94 -0.93 3.38
N ILE A 18 6.64 -1.22 3.39
CA ILE A 18 5.62 -0.32 3.98
C ILE A 18 5.81 -0.22 5.50
N ALA A 19 6.03 -1.36 6.17
CA ALA A 19 6.32 -1.39 7.60
C ALA A 19 7.68 -0.76 7.92
N GLY A 20 8.68 -0.98 7.06
CA GLY A 20 10.01 -0.38 7.16
C GLY A 20 9.97 1.14 7.10
N GLU A 21 9.23 1.74 6.15
CA GLU A 21 9.06 3.19 6.07
C GLU A 21 8.45 3.76 7.36
N MET A 22 7.45 3.10 7.93
CA MET A 22 6.84 3.52 9.20
C MET A 22 7.84 3.47 10.36
N HIS A 23 8.60 2.38 10.45
CA HIS A 23 9.63 2.20 11.48
C HIS A 23 10.75 3.24 11.35
N ASP A 24 11.23 3.51 10.14
CA ASP A 24 12.25 4.52 9.86
C ASP A 24 11.79 5.92 10.26
N ASN A 25 10.52 6.25 10.03
CA ASN A 25 9.97 7.53 10.48
C ASN A 25 9.95 7.61 12.02
N MET A 26 9.53 6.54 12.70
CA MET A 26 9.50 6.49 14.16
C MET A 26 10.89 6.64 14.78
N THR A 27 11.92 5.96 14.23
CA THR A 27 13.31 6.07 14.71
C THR A 27 13.89 7.48 14.51
N LYS A 28 13.44 8.20 13.48
CA LYS A 28 13.78 9.60 13.23
C LYS A 28 12.96 10.60 14.08
N GLY A 29 12.11 10.13 14.97
CA GLY A 29 11.22 10.97 15.78
C GLY A 29 10.06 11.59 14.99
N GLN A 30 9.81 11.11 13.77
CA GLN A 30 8.69 11.55 12.94
C GLN A 30 7.49 10.62 13.12
N PRO A 31 6.25 11.12 13.03
CA PRO A 31 5.08 10.26 13.05
C PRO A 31 5.13 9.26 11.89
N PRO A 32 4.79 7.97 12.11
CA PRO A 32 4.70 7.01 11.02
C PRO A 32 3.63 7.46 10.03
N ARG A 33 3.91 7.27 8.74
CA ARG A 33 3.04 7.66 7.65
C ARG A 33 2.99 6.59 6.57
N MET A 34 1.92 6.62 5.77
CA MET A 34 1.74 5.82 4.57
C MET A 34 1.21 6.70 3.45
N THR A 35 1.75 6.54 2.24
CA THR A 35 1.31 7.28 1.05
C THR A 35 0.75 6.34 0.00
N LEU A 36 -0.53 6.50 -0.35
CA LEU A 36 -1.25 5.64 -1.29
C LEU A 36 -1.90 6.44 -2.42
N PRO A 37 -2.06 5.87 -3.62
CA PRO A 37 -2.77 6.52 -4.71
C PRO A 37 -4.25 6.75 -4.37
N VAL A 38 -4.77 7.92 -4.74
CA VAL A 38 -6.14 8.30 -4.43
C VAL A 38 -7.10 7.59 -5.38
N ARG A 39 -8.01 6.77 -4.82
CA ARG A 39 -9.05 6.06 -5.58
C ARG A 39 -10.31 6.90 -5.79
N THR A 40 -10.18 8.06 -6.45
CA THR A 40 -11.33 8.94 -6.80
C THR A 40 -11.46 9.12 -8.31
N LYS A 41 -12.68 9.41 -8.80
CA LYS A 41 -12.93 9.70 -10.24
C LYS A 41 -12.05 10.85 -10.76
N LYS A 42 -11.77 11.84 -9.91
CA LYS A 42 -10.90 12.99 -10.21
C LYS A 42 -9.41 12.64 -10.31
N ASN A 43 -9.04 11.38 -10.02
CA ASN A 43 -7.69 10.86 -10.18
C ASN A 43 -7.65 9.76 -11.26
N ILE A 44 -8.57 9.76 -12.21
CA ILE A 44 -8.50 8.86 -13.37
C ILE A 44 -8.05 9.70 -14.56
N ALA A 45 -7.00 9.25 -15.24
CA ALA A 45 -6.43 9.90 -16.41
C ALA A 45 -6.27 8.88 -17.55
N PHE A 46 -6.45 9.33 -18.78
CA PHE A 46 -6.22 8.51 -19.96
C PHE A 46 -4.71 8.41 -20.24
N ASP A 47 -4.20 7.20 -20.39
CA ASP A 47 -2.83 6.92 -20.80
C ASP A 47 -2.81 6.71 -22.31
N GLU A 48 -2.42 7.74 -23.06
CA GLU A 48 -2.42 7.75 -24.54
C GLU A 48 -1.54 6.64 -25.13
N ARG A 49 -0.44 6.28 -24.44
CA ARG A 49 0.49 5.26 -24.93
C ARG A 49 -0.13 3.87 -24.89
N LEU A 50 -0.99 3.61 -23.90
CA LEU A 50 -1.59 2.30 -23.66
C LEU A 50 -3.07 2.24 -24.05
N GLY A 51 -3.67 3.37 -24.40
CA GLY A 51 -5.08 3.44 -24.80
C GLY A 51 -6.07 3.13 -23.67
N VAL A 52 -5.64 3.22 -22.40
CA VAL A 52 -6.44 2.82 -21.23
C VAL A 52 -6.49 3.93 -20.18
N TYR A 53 -7.59 3.97 -19.42
CA TYR A 53 -7.71 4.84 -18.25
C TYR A 53 -6.99 4.21 -17.05
N LYS A 54 -6.18 5.01 -16.36
CA LYS A 54 -5.42 4.59 -15.17
C LYS A 54 -5.59 5.59 -14.04
N TYR A 55 -5.17 5.20 -12.84
CA TYR A 55 -4.98 6.16 -11.77
C TYR A 55 -3.91 7.18 -12.17
N GLY A 56 -4.21 8.46 -11.95
CA GLY A 56 -3.30 9.58 -12.12
C GLY A 56 -2.35 9.72 -10.94
N LYS A 57 -1.65 10.85 -10.90
CA LYS A 57 -0.54 11.11 -9.96
C LYS A 57 -0.98 11.56 -8.56
N LYS A 58 -2.28 11.65 -8.26
CA LYS A 58 -2.72 12.12 -6.94
C LYS A 58 -2.49 11.04 -5.90
N MET A 59 -1.69 11.39 -4.90
CA MET A 59 -1.40 10.55 -3.74
C MET A 59 -2.06 11.16 -2.50
N SER A 60 -2.49 10.31 -1.57
CA SER A 60 -2.94 10.69 -0.23
C SER A 60 -1.95 10.13 0.76
N THR A 61 -1.49 10.99 1.68
CA THR A 61 -0.71 10.58 2.84
C THR A 61 -1.62 10.48 4.04
N ARG A 62 -1.45 9.42 4.84
CA ARG A 62 -2.00 9.31 6.19
C ARG A 62 -0.85 9.17 7.18
N ASP A 63 -0.86 9.99 8.21
CA ASP A 63 0.12 9.96 9.30
C ASP A 63 -0.56 9.64 10.64
N ALA A 64 0.19 9.22 11.65
CA ALA A 64 -0.34 8.91 12.98
C ALA A 64 -0.42 10.14 13.90
N THR A 65 -0.72 11.33 13.37
CA THR A 65 -0.80 12.57 14.19
C THR A 65 -2.13 12.72 14.94
N SER A 66 -3.17 12.01 14.51
CA SER A 66 -4.49 12.00 15.15
C SER A 66 -4.90 10.58 15.54
N LEU A 67 -5.75 10.43 16.55
CA LEU A 67 -6.26 9.12 16.97
C LEU A 67 -6.96 8.37 15.82
N GLY A 68 -7.73 9.09 15.00
CA GLY A 68 -8.45 8.52 13.87
C GLY A 68 -7.51 8.00 12.78
N SER A 69 -6.48 8.77 12.44
CA SER A 69 -5.50 8.38 11.42
C SER A 69 -4.53 7.30 11.93
N ALA A 70 -4.13 7.36 13.20
CA ALA A 70 -3.37 6.30 13.86
C ALA A 70 -4.11 4.95 13.84
N ARG A 71 -5.41 4.93 14.16
CA ARG A 71 -6.23 3.71 14.09
C ARG A 71 -6.33 3.16 12.67
N GLN A 72 -6.37 4.02 11.66
CA GLN A 72 -6.37 3.60 10.25
C GLN A 72 -5.04 2.98 9.84
N LEU A 73 -3.91 3.55 10.28
CA LEU A 73 -2.57 3.00 10.02
C LEU A 73 -2.39 1.64 10.70
N LEU A 74 -2.83 1.50 11.96
CA LEU A 74 -2.78 0.20 12.66
C LEU A 74 -3.57 -0.87 11.91
N ARG A 75 -4.77 -0.54 11.42
CA ARG A 75 -5.55 -1.49 10.59
C ARG A 75 -4.83 -1.87 9.30
N ALA A 76 -4.15 -0.92 8.66
CA ALA A 76 -3.38 -1.21 7.45
C ALA A 76 -2.24 -2.19 7.73
N LEU A 77 -1.48 -1.97 8.82
CA LEU A 77 -0.42 -2.88 9.26
C LEU A 77 -0.94 -4.29 9.55
N HIS A 78 -2.06 -4.40 10.27
CA HIS A 78 -2.66 -5.69 10.57
C HIS A 78 -3.12 -6.44 9.30
N VAL A 79 -3.68 -5.72 8.32
CA VAL A 79 -4.07 -6.33 7.04
C VAL A 79 -2.84 -6.77 6.24
N THR A 80 -1.74 -6.02 6.29
CA THR A 80 -0.48 -6.42 5.65
C THR A 80 0.04 -7.74 6.21
N GLU A 81 0.09 -7.89 7.53
CA GLU A 81 0.48 -9.14 8.22
C GLU A 81 -0.45 -10.30 7.82
N PHE A 82 -1.76 -10.06 7.83
CA PHE A 82 -2.75 -11.06 7.40
C PHE A 82 -2.53 -11.51 5.94
N ILE A 83 -2.20 -10.59 5.03
CA ILE A 83 -1.91 -10.94 3.63
C ILE A 83 -0.64 -11.80 3.53
N GLU A 84 0.39 -11.47 4.30
CA GLU A 84 1.63 -12.25 4.36
C GLU A 84 1.37 -13.70 4.84
N GLU A 85 0.58 -13.86 5.89
CA GLU A 85 0.15 -15.19 6.38
C GLU A 85 -0.59 -15.99 5.28
N MET A 86 -1.48 -15.34 4.53
CA MET A 86 -2.23 -15.98 3.44
C MET A 86 -1.32 -16.41 2.29
N ILE A 87 -0.34 -15.58 1.91
CA ILE A 87 0.67 -15.91 0.89
C ILE A 87 1.50 -17.14 1.33
N ASN A 88 1.94 -17.16 2.59
CA ASN A 88 2.72 -18.26 3.16
C ASN A 88 1.92 -19.55 3.27
N ALA A 89 0.64 -19.46 3.65
CA ALA A 89 -0.26 -20.61 3.72
C ALA A 89 -0.73 -21.10 2.33
N GLY A 90 -0.42 -20.37 1.25
CA GLY A 90 -0.90 -20.66 -0.10
C GLY A 90 -2.42 -20.56 -0.23
N LYS A 91 -3.07 -19.77 0.63
CA LYS A 91 -4.52 -19.58 0.67
C LYS A 91 -4.90 -18.24 0.07
N SER A 92 -6.13 -18.12 -0.43
CA SER A 92 -6.72 -16.85 -0.84
C SER A 92 -7.85 -16.45 0.11
N SER A 93 -8.02 -15.13 0.31
CA SER A 93 -9.14 -14.56 1.06
C SER A 93 -10.03 -13.80 0.09
N THR A 94 -11.34 -13.91 0.27
CA THR A 94 -12.33 -13.05 -0.40
C THR A 94 -12.91 -12.08 0.62
N LEU A 95 -13.18 -10.85 0.18
CA LEU A 95 -13.77 -9.78 0.99
C LEU A 95 -15.19 -10.11 1.48
#